data_AF-A0A518HKP8-F1
#
_entry.id   AF-A0A518HKP8-F1
#
_cell.length_a   1.000
_cell.length_b   1.000
_cell.length_c   1.000
_cell.angle_alpha   90.00
_cell.angle_beta   90.00
_cell.angle_gamma   90.00
#
_symmetry.space_group_name_H-M   'P 1'
#
loop_
_entity.id
_entity.type
_entity.pdbx_description
1 polymer ?
#
loop_
_entity_poly.entity_id
_entity_poly.type
_entity_poly.pdbx_seq_one_letter_code
_entity_poly.pdbx_strand_id
1 'polypeptide(L)'
;MTSLLARIRGIREDDAKAVYEDLQPERDEFFQIALRDYLGKSKDDDADDLLRCMEFLELGDEDYQDLVRGIGQAISALSQQQFHDEQTKGSDVRFVETQRQMFTAKAQADRCQKKLRELQALAARGSGIIKQVNEITKEQPLIFDDAGKPHKSLKSVIDASVKQLREAAKEHEAKADAAMEDWITARLRTAGIEQE
;
A
#
# COMPACT_ATOMS: atom_id res chain seq x y z
N MET A 1 48.71 -4.31 -41.21
CA MET A 1 48.83 -5.78 -41.26
C MET A 1 48.51 -6.31 -39.87
N THR A 2 47.36 -6.95 -39.69
CA THR A 2 47.04 -7.69 -38.45
C THR A 2 48.03 -8.85 -38.32
N SER A 3 48.62 -9.02 -37.13
CA SER A 3 49.63 -10.05 -36.91
C SER A 3 49.02 -11.44 -37.14
N LEU A 4 49.84 -12.39 -37.61
CA LEU A 4 49.43 -13.79 -37.83
C LEU A 4 48.75 -14.39 -36.58
N LEU A 5 49.19 -14.00 -35.38
CA LEU A 5 48.62 -14.43 -34.11
C LEU A 5 47.18 -13.95 -33.89
N ALA A 6 46.83 -12.73 -34.35
CA ALA A 6 45.46 -12.23 -34.25
C ALA A 6 44.49 -12.98 -35.17
N ARG A 7 44.95 -13.40 -36.37
CA ARG A 7 44.17 -14.27 -37.27
C ARG A 7 44.00 -15.67 -36.69
N ILE A 8 45.05 -16.26 -36.12
CA ILE A 8 44.96 -17.57 -35.46
C ILE A 8 43.98 -17.53 -34.28
N ARG A 9 43.97 -16.45 -33.50
CA ARG A 9 43.03 -16.28 -32.40
C ARG A 9 41.57 -16.22 -32.88
N GLY A 10 41.28 -15.44 -33.92
CA GLY A 10 39.93 -15.38 -34.50
C GLY A 10 39.45 -16.75 -35.00
N ILE A 11 40.31 -17.50 -35.70
CA ILE A 11 39.98 -18.87 -36.14
C ILE A 11 39.69 -19.78 -34.94
N ARG A 12 40.48 -19.70 -33.86
CA ARG A 12 40.22 -20.50 -32.65
C ARG A 12 38.92 -20.13 -31.93
N GLU A 13 38.56 -18.85 -31.93
CA GLU A 13 37.30 -18.39 -31.34
C GLU A 13 36.10 -18.86 -32.18
N ASP A 14 36.21 -18.81 -33.51
CA ASP A 14 35.19 -19.33 -34.42
C ASP A 14 35.07 -20.87 -34.34
N ASP A 15 36.19 -21.59 -34.30
CA ASP A 15 36.23 -23.05 -34.14
C ASP A 15 35.65 -23.47 -32.79
N ALA A 16 36.01 -22.77 -31.70
CA ALA A 16 35.44 -23.04 -30.38
C ALA A 16 33.93 -22.79 -30.36
N LYS A 17 33.45 -21.77 -31.08
CA LYS A 17 32.02 -21.48 -31.19
C LYS A 17 31.29 -22.54 -32.03
N ALA A 18 31.89 -23.02 -33.11
CA ALA A 18 31.34 -24.10 -33.93
C ALA A 18 31.26 -25.42 -33.14
N VAL A 19 32.34 -25.79 -32.44
CA VAL A 19 32.34 -26.96 -31.54
C VAL A 19 31.32 -26.80 -30.42
N TYR A 20 31.17 -25.58 -29.89
CA TYR A 20 30.11 -25.29 -28.94
C TYR A 20 28.76 -25.58 -29.60
N GLU A 21 28.37 -24.91 -30.67
CA GLU A 21 27.06 -25.09 -31.33
C GLU A 21 26.78 -26.55 -31.75
N ASP A 22 27.80 -27.29 -32.22
CA ASP A 22 27.67 -28.69 -32.64
C ASP A 22 27.33 -29.65 -31.47
N LEU A 23 27.83 -29.36 -30.26
CA LEU A 23 27.58 -30.16 -29.04
C LEU A 23 26.36 -29.67 -28.24
N GLN A 24 25.56 -28.75 -28.80
CA GLN A 24 24.35 -28.25 -28.14
C GLN A 24 23.31 -29.35 -27.84
N PRO A 25 23.04 -30.32 -28.74
CA PRO A 25 22.08 -31.39 -28.46
C PRO A 25 22.43 -32.22 -27.23
N GLU A 26 23.71 -32.60 -27.09
CA GLU A 26 24.21 -33.37 -25.94
C GLU A 26 24.13 -32.55 -24.65
N ARG A 27 24.38 -31.24 -24.70
CA ARG A 27 24.21 -30.35 -23.53
C ARG A 27 22.76 -30.20 -23.12
N ASP A 28 21.85 -30.09 -24.09
CA ASP A 28 20.42 -30.02 -23.81
C ASP A 28 19.92 -31.33 -23.19
N GLU A 29 20.38 -32.49 -23.72
CA GLU A 29 20.05 -33.80 -23.18
C GLU A 29 20.61 -33.99 -21.76
N PHE A 30 21.89 -33.66 -21.53
CA PHE A 30 22.53 -33.64 -20.22
C PHE A 30 21.74 -32.79 -19.21
N PHE A 31 21.35 -31.57 -19.59
CA PHE A 31 20.54 -30.69 -18.75
C PHE A 31 19.16 -31.29 -18.44
N GLN A 32 18.50 -31.89 -19.43
CA GLN A 32 17.19 -32.51 -19.25
C GLN A 32 17.25 -33.71 -18.29
N ILE A 33 18.32 -34.51 -18.34
CA ILE A 33 18.53 -35.61 -17.40
C ILE A 33 18.79 -35.06 -16.00
N ALA A 34 19.70 -34.10 -15.83
CA ALA A 34 19.97 -33.46 -14.54
C ALA A 34 18.72 -32.81 -13.92
N LEU A 35 17.86 -32.20 -14.75
CA LEU A 35 16.59 -31.64 -14.32
C LEU A 35 15.60 -32.73 -13.87
N ARG A 36 15.50 -33.85 -14.60
CA ARG A 36 14.65 -34.98 -14.21
C ARG A 36 15.11 -35.59 -12.90
N ASP A 37 16.42 -35.78 -12.73
CA ASP A 37 17.01 -36.31 -11.51
C ASP A 37 16.74 -35.40 -10.31
N TYR A 38 16.99 -34.10 -10.45
CA TYR A 38 16.66 -33.11 -9.43
C TYR A 38 15.17 -33.15 -9.02
N LEU A 39 14.27 -33.38 -9.98
CA LEU A 39 12.83 -33.47 -9.73
C LEU A 39 12.36 -34.85 -9.24
N GLY A 40 13.25 -35.83 -9.12
CA GLY A 40 12.92 -37.22 -8.76
C GLY A 40 12.08 -37.94 -9.82
N LYS A 41 12.27 -37.59 -11.09
CA LYS A 41 11.52 -38.08 -12.26
C LYS A 41 12.42 -38.77 -13.30
N SER A 42 13.49 -39.39 -12.85
CA SER A 42 14.43 -40.13 -13.69
C SER A 42 13.72 -41.27 -14.41
N LYS A 43 14.12 -41.53 -15.65
CA LYS A 43 13.66 -42.64 -16.48
C LYS A 43 14.64 -43.80 -16.43
N ASP A 44 14.19 -44.98 -16.86
CA ASP A 44 15.01 -46.20 -16.86
C ASP A 44 16.27 -46.06 -17.74
N ASP A 45 16.18 -45.31 -18.86
CA ASP A 45 17.29 -45.11 -19.80
C ASP A 45 18.20 -43.91 -19.44
N ASP A 46 17.82 -43.08 -18.45
CA ASP A 46 18.53 -41.83 -18.14
C ASP A 46 19.98 -42.06 -17.68
N ALA A 47 20.28 -43.21 -17.06
CA ALA A 47 21.63 -43.53 -16.61
C ALA A 47 22.59 -43.79 -17.78
N ASP A 48 22.13 -44.51 -18.81
CA ASP A 48 22.92 -44.82 -19.99
C ASP A 48 23.12 -43.57 -20.86
N ASP A 49 22.05 -42.78 -21.02
CA ASP A 49 22.10 -41.52 -21.77
C ASP A 49 22.98 -40.47 -21.06
N LEU A 50 22.96 -40.42 -19.72
CA LEU A 50 23.82 -39.53 -18.93
C LEU A 50 25.28 -39.88 -19.12
N LEU A 51 25.63 -41.17 -19.01
CA LEU A 51 27.01 -41.63 -19.17
C LEU A 51 27.55 -41.25 -20.55
N ARG A 52 26.75 -41.47 -21.60
CA ARG A 52 27.10 -41.08 -22.97
C ARG A 52 27.30 -39.56 -23.10
N CYS A 53 26.37 -38.76 -22.57
CA CYS A 53 26.48 -37.30 -22.65
C CYS A 53 27.72 -36.77 -21.89
N MET A 54 28.02 -37.33 -20.71
CA MET A 54 29.21 -36.97 -19.94
C MET A 54 30.50 -37.32 -20.67
N GLU A 55 30.57 -38.47 -21.33
CA GLU A 55 31.72 -38.85 -22.17
C GLU A 55 31.90 -37.91 -23.36
N PHE A 56 30.82 -37.57 -24.08
CA PHE A 56 30.87 -36.66 -25.24
C PHE A 56 31.27 -35.23 -24.88
N LEU A 57 30.83 -34.77 -23.70
CA LEU A 57 31.09 -33.41 -23.21
C LEU A 57 32.36 -33.31 -22.35
N GLU A 58 33.07 -34.42 -22.15
CA GLU A 58 34.25 -34.52 -21.28
C GLU A 58 33.98 -34.05 -19.83
N LEU A 59 32.79 -34.37 -19.30
CA LEU A 59 32.33 -33.96 -17.96
C LEU A 59 32.54 -35.07 -16.92
N GLY A 60 32.83 -34.66 -15.69
CA GLY A 60 32.96 -35.56 -14.54
C GLY A 60 31.74 -35.53 -13.60
N ASP A 61 31.76 -36.42 -12.61
CA ASP A 61 30.71 -36.50 -11.57
C ASP A 61 30.54 -35.18 -10.80
N GLU A 62 31.64 -34.43 -10.61
CA GLU A 62 31.61 -33.12 -9.96
C GLU A 62 30.80 -32.10 -10.77
N ASP A 63 30.97 -32.09 -12.10
CA ASP A 63 30.23 -31.18 -12.99
C ASP A 63 28.73 -31.50 -12.98
N TYR A 64 28.37 -32.79 -12.93
CA TYR A 64 26.99 -33.22 -12.81
C TYR A 64 26.36 -32.80 -11.48
N GLN A 65 27.05 -33.04 -10.35
CA GLN A 65 26.58 -32.62 -9.03
C GLN A 65 26.44 -31.09 -8.93
N ASP A 66 27.39 -30.36 -9.51
CA ASP A 66 27.35 -28.90 -9.56
C ASP A 66 26.18 -28.39 -10.40
N LEU A 67 25.87 -29.05 -11.53
CA LEU A 67 24.69 -28.73 -12.33
C LEU A 67 23.39 -29.00 -11.55
N VAL A 68 23.23 -30.17 -10.94
CA VAL A 68 22.04 -30.52 -10.14
C VAL A 68 21.83 -29.52 -8.99
N ARG A 69 22.92 -29.16 -8.28
CA ARG A 69 22.88 -28.11 -7.25
C ARG A 69 22.48 -26.75 -7.84
N GLY A 70 23.05 -26.39 -8.99
CA GLY A 70 22.74 -25.16 -9.71
C GLY A 70 21.27 -25.06 -10.13
N ILE A 71 20.69 -26.16 -10.61
CA ILE A 71 19.26 -26.26 -10.94
C ILE A 71 18.39 -25.95 -9.72
N GLY A 72 18.71 -26.55 -8.56
CA GLY A 72 17.95 -26.30 -7.33
C GLY A 72 18.03 -24.86 -6.86
N GLN A 73 19.22 -24.25 -6.92
CA GLN A 73 19.42 -22.83 -6.59
C GLN A 73 18.65 -21.92 -7.55
N ALA A 74 18.70 -22.20 -8.85
CA ALA A 74 18.00 -21.42 -9.88
C ALA A 74 16.48 -21.50 -9.72
N ILE A 75 15.91 -22.70 -9.52
CA ILE A 75 14.47 -22.88 -9.27
C ILE A 75 14.05 -22.10 -8.03
N SER A 76 14.81 -22.20 -6.93
CA SER A 76 14.51 -21.47 -5.70
C SER A 76 14.54 -19.95 -5.91
N ALA A 77 15.59 -19.42 -6.53
CA ALA A 77 15.74 -17.99 -6.76
C ALA A 77 14.67 -17.44 -7.73
N LEU A 78 14.44 -18.12 -8.85
CA LEU A 78 13.48 -17.68 -9.88
C LEU A 78 12.04 -17.78 -9.39
N SER A 79 11.68 -18.83 -8.61
CA SER A 79 10.35 -18.93 -8.02
C SER A 79 10.09 -17.85 -6.98
N GLN A 80 11.08 -17.54 -6.13
CA GLN A 80 10.99 -16.42 -5.20
C GLN A 80 10.87 -15.09 -5.93
N GLN A 81 11.65 -14.87 -6.99
CA GLN A 81 11.54 -13.68 -7.83
C GLN A 81 10.14 -13.55 -8.43
N GLN A 82 9.61 -14.59 -9.08
CA GLN A 82 8.26 -14.57 -9.66
C GLN A 82 7.18 -14.29 -8.61
N PHE A 83 7.28 -14.94 -7.44
CA PHE A 83 6.35 -14.69 -6.33
C PHE A 83 6.41 -13.24 -5.85
N HIS A 84 7.61 -12.66 -5.74
CA HIS A 84 7.78 -11.26 -5.38
C HIS A 84 7.26 -10.30 -6.46
N ASP A 85 7.51 -10.59 -7.74
CA ASP A 85 6.98 -9.81 -8.86
C ASP A 85 5.44 -9.82 -8.85
N GLU A 86 4.83 -10.97 -8.59
CA GLU A 86 3.37 -11.09 -8.46
C GLU A 86 2.81 -10.32 -7.26
N GLN A 87 3.47 -10.40 -6.10
CA GLN A 87 3.05 -9.66 -4.91
C GLN A 87 3.19 -8.15 -5.07
N THR A 88 4.28 -7.70 -5.69
CA THR A 88 4.57 -6.28 -5.89
C THR A 88 3.78 -5.67 -7.04
N LYS A 89 3.20 -6.49 -7.92
CA LYS A 89 2.34 -6.02 -9.01
C LYS A 89 1.17 -5.19 -8.48
N GLY A 90 1.15 -3.91 -8.82
CA GLY A 90 0.13 -2.96 -8.33
C GLY A 90 0.21 -2.66 -6.83
N SER A 91 1.35 -2.93 -6.19
CA SER A 91 1.58 -2.55 -4.79
C SER A 91 1.61 -1.02 -4.61
N ASP A 92 2.15 -0.27 -5.58
CA ASP A 92 2.17 1.20 -5.55
C ASP A 92 0.74 1.78 -5.53
N VAL A 93 -0.14 1.27 -6.39
CA VAL A 93 -1.55 1.70 -6.44
C VAL A 93 -2.26 1.39 -5.13
N ARG A 94 -2.09 0.16 -4.62
CA ARG A 94 -2.67 -0.27 -3.33
C ARG A 94 -2.13 0.55 -2.16
N PHE A 95 -0.84 0.90 -2.19
CA PHE A 95 -0.20 1.73 -1.17
C PHE A 95 -0.79 3.14 -1.17
N VAL A 96 -0.88 3.78 -2.33
CA VAL A 96 -1.45 5.13 -2.49
C VAL A 96 -2.91 5.16 -2.02
N GLU A 97 -3.72 4.18 -2.44
CA GLU A 97 -5.12 4.09 -2.03
C GLU A 97 -5.27 3.88 -0.52
N THR A 98 -4.47 2.97 0.06
CA THR A 98 -4.47 2.72 1.51
C THR A 98 -4.05 3.97 2.29
N GLN A 99 -3.04 4.70 1.80
CA GLN A 99 -2.60 5.94 2.42
C GLN A 99 -3.69 7.03 2.37
N ARG A 100 -4.46 7.09 1.27
CA ARG A 100 -5.63 7.96 1.15
C ARG A 100 -6.70 7.60 2.18
N GLN A 101 -7.07 6.32 2.29
CA GLN A 101 -8.05 5.84 3.25
C GLN A 101 -7.63 6.16 4.70
N MET A 102 -6.35 5.99 5.03
CA MET A 102 -5.79 6.32 6.34
C MET A 102 -5.97 7.81 6.68
N PHE A 103 -5.63 8.73 5.76
CA PHE A 103 -5.79 10.16 6.01
C PHE A 103 -7.26 10.57 6.14
N THR A 104 -8.15 10.00 5.33
CA THR A 104 -9.61 10.22 5.45
C THR A 104 -10.12 9.76 6.81
N ALA A 105 -9.75 8.55 7.25
CA ALA A 105 -10.16 8.01 8.54
C ALA A 105 -9.64 8.87 9.70
N LYS A 106 -8.39 9.36 9.62
CA LYS A 106 -7.82 10.26 10.62
C LYS A 106 -8.58 11.58 10.72
N ALA A 107 -8.89 12.21 9.58
CA ALA A 107 -9.68 13.44 9.55
C ALA A 107 -11.08 13.24 10.17
N GLN A 108 -11.73 12.11 9.88
CA GLN A 108 -13.01 11.75 10.49
C GLN A 108 -12.90 11.54 12.00
N ALA A 109 -11.85 10.86 12.47
CA ALA A 109 -11.62 10.65 13.89
C ALA A 109 -11.43 11.98 14.64
N ASP A 110 -10.62 12.89 14.09
CA ASP A 110 -10.38 14.22 14.66
C ASP A 110 -11.69 15.05 14.72
N ARG A 111 -12.52 14.99 13.67
CA ARG A 111 -13.86 15.60 13.64
C ARG A 111 -14.77 15.05 14.74
N CYS A 112 -14.84 13.73 14.87
CA CYS A 112 -15.63 13.06 15.91
C CYS A 112 -15.17 13.46 17.32
N GLN A 113 -13.85 13.54 17.55
CA GLN A 113 -13.30 13.95 18.83
C GLN A 113 -13.63 15.41 19.16
N LYS A 114 -13.55 16.31 18.18
CA LYS A 114 -13.95 17.72 18.35
C LYS A 114 -15.44 17.82 18.70
N LYS A 115 -16.30 17.11 17.97
CA LYS A 115 -17.76 17.07 18.23
C LYS A 115 -18.07 16.50 19.62
N LEU A 116 -17.35 15.48 20.05
CA LEU A 116 -17.48 14.93 21.41
C LEU A 116 -17.16 15.99 22.47
N ARG A 117 -16.05 16.72 22.32
CA ARG A 117 -15.67 17.81 23.24
C ARG A 117 -16.70 18.94 23.25
N GLU A 118 -17.23 19.31 22.08
CA GLU A 118 -18.29 20.32 21.96
C GLU A 118 -19.56 19.88 22.69
N LEU A 119 -20.00 18.62 22.52
CA LEU A 119 -21.16 18.08 23.22
C LEU A 119 -20.94 18.04 24.74
N GLN A 120 -19.75 17.65 25.20
CA GLN A 120 -19.40 17.70 26.63
C GLN A 120 -19.44 19.13 27.17
N ALA A 121 -18.92 20.10 26.43
CA ALA A 121 -18.95 21.51 26.81
C ALA A 121 -20.38 22.08 26.82
N LEU A 122 -21.22 21.69 25.87
CA LEU A 122 -22.64 22.08 25.82
C LEU A 122 -23.40 21.55 27.04
N ALA A 123 -23.17 20.31 27.44
CA ALA A 123 -23.77 19.75 28.66
C ALA A 123 -23.39 20.56 29.91
N ALA A 124 -22.11 20.92 30.03
CA ALA A 124 -21.63 21.77 31.12
C ALA A 124 -22.26 23.18 31.09
N ARG A 125 -22.30 23.83 29.92
CA ARG A 125 -22.91 25.15 29.74
C ARG A 125 -24.41 25.16 30.00
N GLY A 126 -25.14 24.13 29.57
CA GLY A 126 -26.59 24.02 29.77
C GLY A 126 -26.98 24.08 31.25
N SER A 127 -26.23 23.39 32.12
CA SER A 127 -26.45 23.46 33.57
C SER A 127 -26.22 24.86 34.17
N GLY A 128 -25.22 25.60 33.65
CA GLY A 128 -24.94 26.97 34.05
C GLY A 128 -26.00 27.97 33.57
N ILE A 129 -26.47 27.83 32.32
CA ILE A 129 -27.52 28.69 31.76
C ILE A 129 -28.83 28.51 32.53
N ILE A 130 -29.20 27.27 32.90
CA ILE A 130 -30.41 27.04 33.72
C ILE A 130 -30.29 27.72 35.08
N LYS A 131 -29.13 27.65 35.74
CA LYS A 131 -28.90 28.37 37.01
C LYS A 131 -29.01 29.87 36.82
N GLN A 132 -28.39 30.42 35.78
CA GLN A 132 -28.43 31.83 35.46
C GLN A 132 -29.85 32.31 35.16
N VAL A 133 -30.64 31.55 34.40
CA VAL A 133 -32.06 31.86 34.16
C VAL A 133 -32.83 31.88 35.48
N ASN A 134 -32.64 30.89 36.35
CA ASN A 134 -33.30 30.85 37.67
C ASN A 134 -32.90 32.03 38.58
N GLU A 135 -31.64 32.48 38.52
CA GLU A 135 -31.17 33.67 39.24
C GLU A 135 -31.83 34.94 38.69
N ILE A 136 -31.82 35.12 37.37
CA ILE A 136 -32.45 36.26 36.70
C ILE A 136 -33.96 36.31 36.98
N THR A 137 -34.64 35.16 37.04
CA THR A 137 -36.06 35.10 37.42
C THR A 137 -36.33 35.58 38.84
N LYS A 138 -35.39 35.36 39.77
CA LYS A 138 -35.50 35.84 41.15
C LYS A 138 -35.15 37.32 41.28
N GLU A 139 -34.11 37.76 40.59
CA GLU A 139 -33.62 39.14 40.66
C GLU A 139 -34.50 40.12 39.87
N GLN A 140 -35.10 39.66 38.77
CA GLN A 140 -35.93 40.46 37.88
C GLN A 140 -37.25 39.75 37.56
N PRO A 141 -38.21 39.70 38.50
CA PRO A 141 -39.47 39.00 38.27
C PRO A 141 -40.35 39.65 37.18
N LEU A 142 -40.21 40.96 36.94
CA LEU A 142 -41.02 41.71 35.97
C LEU A 142 -40.83 41.28 34.50
N ILE A 143 -39.72 40.62 34.17
CA ILE A 143 -39.46 40.12 32.81
C ILE A 143 -40.00 38.70 32.58
N PHE A 144 -40.61 38.08 33.60
CA PHE A 144 -41.27 36.78 33.53
C PHE A 144 -42.77 36.91 33.85
N ASP A 145 -43.58 35.98 33.35
CA ASP A 145 -44.99 35.86 33.70
C ASP A 145 -45.19 35.05 35.00
N ASP A 146 -46.43 34.98 35.49
CA ASP A 146 -46.79 34.26 36.71
C ASP A 146 -46.49 32.74 36.64
N ALA A 147 -46.24 32.21 35.44
CA ALA A 147 -45.85 30.82 35.21
C ALA A 147 -44.31 30.64 35.11
N GLY A 148 -43.54 31.71 35.35
CA GLY A 148 -42.07 31.71 35.28
C GLY A 148 -41.52 31.68 33.86
N LYS A 149 -42.33 31.99 32.84
CA LYS A 149 -41.90 32.05 31.42
C LYS A 149 -41.55 33.48 31.03
N PRO A 150 -40.71 33.71 30.01
CA PRO A 150 -40.40 35.05 29.53
C PRO A 150 -41.65 35.82 29.15
N HIS A 151 -41.71 37.10 29.52
CA HIS A 151 -42.83 37.97 29.19
C HIS A 151 -43.14 37.96 27.69
N LYS A 152 -44.42 37.97 27.30
CA LYS A 152 -44.86 37.81 25.89
C LYS A 152 -44.18 38.79 24.92
N SER A 153 -43.92 40.01 25.37
CA SER A 153 -43.22 41.05 24.59
C SER A 153 -41.79 40.67 24.19
N LEU A 154 -41.13 39.79 24.95
CA LEU A 154 -39.77 39.33 24.68
C LEU A 154 -39.73 38.16 23.70
N LYS A 155 -40.87 37.50 23.46
CA LYS A 155 -40.93 36.26 22.67
C LYS A 155 -40.36 36.43 21.26
N SER A 156 -40.74 37.49 20.55
CA SER A 156 -40.24 37.75 19.19
C SER A 156 -38.73 37.99 19.15
N VAL A 157 -38.19 38.68 20.16
CA VAL A 157 -36.75 38.94 20.29
C VAL A 157 -36.00 37.65 20.59
N ILE A 158 -36.50 36.83 21.53
CA ILE A 158 -35.93 35.52 21.87
C ILE A 158 -35.94 34.61 20.63
N ASP A 159 -37.05 34.54 19.91
CA ASP A 159 -37.18 33.71 18.70
C ASP A 159 -36.19 34.16 17.61
N ALA A 160 -36.01 35.47 17.43
CA ALA A 160 -35.01 36.02 16.51
C ALA A 160 -33.57 35.68 16.92
N SER A 161 -33.24 35.80 18.21
CA SER A 161 -31.92 35.41 18.75
C SER A 161 -31.67 33.91 18.60
N VAL A 162 -32.66 33.05 18.87
CA VAL A 162 -32.55 31.60 18.66
C VAL A 162 -32.31 31.28 17.18
N LYS A 163 -32.98 31.98 16.26
CA LYS A 163 -32.76 31.82 14.82
C LYS A 163 -31.32 32.18 14.43
N GLN A 164 -30.80 33.33 14.88
CA GLN A 164 -29.42 33.74 14.62
C GLN A 164 -28.40 32.72 15.16
N LEU A 165 -28.61 32.20 16.37
CA LEU A 165 -27.75 31.18 16.95
C LEU A 165 -27.75 29.88 16.12
N ARG A 166 -28.91 29.48 15.59
CA ARG A 166 -29.02 28.31 14.70
C ARG A 166 -28.31 28.54 13.37
N GLU A 167 -28.43 29.72 12.78
CA GLU A 167 -27.74 30.07 11.54
C GLU A 167 -26.21 30.09 11.72
N ALA A 168 -25.72 30.71 12.79
CA ALA A 168 -24.29 30.72 13.12
C ALA A 168 -23.74 29.31 13.36
N ALA A 169 -24.51 28.42 14.01
CA ALA A 169 -24.11 27.03 14.21
C ALA A 169 -23.97 26.27 12.88
N LYS A 170 -24.91 26.46 11.94
CA LYS A 170 -24.83 25.87 10.60
C LYS A 170 -23.63 26.37 9.81
N GLU A 171 -23.35 27.67 9.86
CA GLU A 171 -22.20 28.26 9.17
C GLU A 171 -20.88 27.72 9.74
N HIS A 172 -20.79 27.56 11.05
CA HIS A 172 -19.62 26.96 11.70
C HIS A 172 -19.42 25.49 11.31
N GLU A 173 -20.50 24.71 11.20
CA GLU A 173 -20.43 23.32 10.73
C GLU A 173 -19.94 23.24 9.27
N ALA A 174 -20.46 24.07 8.38
CA ALA A 174 -20.01 24.13 6.98
C ALA A 174 -18.52 24.51 6.86
N LYS A 175 -18.04 25.47 7.67
CA LYS A 175 -16.61 25.85 7.71
C LYS A 175 -15.72 24.71 8.23
N ALA A 176 -16.21 23.92 9.19
CA ALA A 176 -15.48 22.78 9.71
C ALA A 176 -15.33 21.67 8.66
N ASP A 177 -16.35 21.46 7.82
CA ASP A 177 -16.32 20.47 6.75
C ASP A 177 -15.37 20.89 5.62
N ALA A 178 -15.41 22.15 5.20
CA ALA A 178 -14.44 22.68 4.24
C ALA A 178 -12.99 22.57 4.75
N ALA A 179 -12.74 22.91 6.02
CA ALA A 179 -11.40 22.77 6.62
C ALA A 179 -10.91 21.31 6.68
N MET A 180 -11.82 20.34 6.79
CA MET A 180 -11.50 18.92 6.75
C MET A 180 -11.05 18.49 5.35
N GLU A 181 -11.77 18.90 4.32
CA GLU A 181 -11.41 18.65 2.91
C GLU A 181 -10.06 19.29 2.57
N ASP A 182 -9.83 20.53 2.99
CA ASP A 182 -8.55 21.23 2.81
C ASP A 182 -7.40 20.49 3.49
N TRP A 183 -7.60 20.01 4.72
CA TRP A 183 -6.57 19.26 5.46
C TRP A 183 -6.22 17.93 4.78
N ILE A 184 -7.23 17.17 4.33
CA ILE A 184 -7.02 15.91 3.59
C ILE A 184 -6.23 16.20 2.31
N THR A 185 -6.64 17.22 1.55
CA THR A 185 -6.01 17.61 0.29
C THR A 185 -4.56 18.05 0.49
N ALA A 186 -4.28 18.88 1.51
CA ALA A 186 -2.92 19.29 1.86
C ALA A 186 -2.03 18.09 2.25
N ARG A 187 -2.59 17.11 2.97
CA ARG A 187 -1.83 15.94 3.42
C ARG A 187 -1.52 14.98 2.28
N LEU A 188 -2.47 14.77 1.37
CA LEU A 188 -2.27 13.99 0.14
C LEU A 188 -1.21 14.62 -0.76
N ARG A 189 -1.26 15.95 -0.97
CA ARG A 189 -0.25 16.69 -1.72
C ARG A 189 1.15 16.55 -1.12
N THR A 190 1.29 16.69 0.20
CA THR A 190 2.58 16.54 0.89
C THR A 190 3.13 15.11 0.76
N ALA A 191 2.25 14.12 0.65
CA ALA A 191 2.64 12.72 0.45
C ALA A 191 2.98 12.37 -1.01
N GLY A 192 2.89 13.33 -1.95
CA GLY A 192 3.12 13.09 -3.37
C GLY A 192 1.99 12.33 -4.06
N ILE A 193 0.81 12.23 -3.43
CA ILE A 193 -0.38 11.63 -4.02
C ILE A 193 -1.19 12.75 -4.66
N GLU A 194 -0.96 13.01 -5.94
CA GLU A 194 -1.77 13.96 -6.70
C GLU A 194 -3.19 13.39 -6.90
N GLN A 195 -4.19 14.24 -6.68
CA GLN A 195 -5.57 13.93 -7.04
C GLN A 195 -5.71 14.15 -8.54
N GLU A 196 -5.87 13.07 -9.33
CA GLU A 196 -6.56 13.16 -10.63
C GLU A 196 -8.05 13.46 -10.42
#